data_AF-A0A1U7IFF0-F1
#
_entry.id   AF-A0A1U7IFF0-F1
#
_cell.length_a   1.000
_cell.length_b   1.000
_cell.length_c   1.000
_cell.angle_alpha   90.00
_cell.angle_beta   90.00
_cell.angle_gamma   90.00
#
_symmetry.space_group_name_H-M   'P 1'
#
loop_
_entity.id
_entity.type
_entity.pdbx_description
1 polymer ?
#
loop_
_entity_poly.entity_id
_entity_poly.type
_entity_poly.pdbx_seq_one_letter_code
_entity_poly.pdbx_strand_id
1 'polypeptide(L)'
;MDTAAHIATLYQQIEQIEAQGEVAAANTWISSFVVPKPNGKHYTYYRLMEAAPKSNGSGKQGVAKMKCYLGTAKSPKYKRAMAAIARRNQIQVLTKQIKQLEALALKEEKQIAAATAAPEQVSGGNLAKSSTQPPLTNQPTSREWQQLQQELNQLNEHTQQLIEVLNQERAHREAMTQEITSLKAALGK
;
A
#
# COMPACT_ATOMS: atom_id res chain seq x y z
N MET A 1 -8.18 2.63 21.41
CA MET A 1 -7.52 1.64 20.54
C MET A 1 -6.22 2.26 20.09
N ASP A 2 -5.12 1.51 20.14
CA ASP A 2 -3.82 1.98 19.67
C ASP A 2 -3.87 2.25 18.15
N THR A 3 -3.56 3.48 17.75
CA THR A 3 -3.55 3.92 16.35
C THR A 3 -2.59 3.08 15.51
N ALA A 4 -1.46 2.66 16.08
CA ALA A 4 -0.49 1.81 15.40
C ALA A 4 -1.06 0.42 15.14
N ALA A 5 -1.70 -0.21 16.13
CA ALA A 5 -2.38 -1.50 15.98
C ALA A 5 -3.52 -1.45 14.93
N HIS A 6 -4.26 -0.34 14.86
CA HIS A 6 -5.29 -0.15 13.85
C HIS A 6 -4.70 -0.04 12.44
N ILE A 7 -3.64 0.75 12.27
CA ILE A 7 -2.94 0.87 10.98
C ILE A 7 -2.41 -0.51 10.53
N ALA A 8 -1.80 -1.29 11.43
CA ALA A 8 -1.32 -2.64 11.13
C ALA A 8 -2.45 -3.56 10.64
N THR A 9 -3.63 -3.49 11.26
CA THR A 9 -4.81 -4.27 10.85
C THR A 9 -5.27 -3.90 9.44
N LEU A 10 -5.25 -2.62 9.07
CA LEU A 10 -5.61 -2.17 7.72
C LEU A 10 -4.60 -2.65 6.66
N TYR A 11 -3.31 -2.66 6.98
CA TYR A 11 -2.30 -3.25 6.09
C TYR A 11 -2.51 -4.76 5.88
N GLN A 12 -2.83 -5.49 6.94
CA GLN A 12 -3.16 -6.91 6.83
C GLN A 12 -4.40 -7.15 5.95
N GLN A 13 -5.41 -6.28 6.04
CA GLN A 13 -6.59 -6.36 5.15
C GLN A 13 -6.23 -6.11 3.68
N ILE A 14 -5.32 -5.16 3.40
CA ILE A 14 -4.82 -4.93 2.03
C ILE A 14 -4.13 -6.18 1.50
N GLU A 15 -3.23 -6.77 2.29
CA GLU A 15 -2.50 -8.00 1.92
C GLU A 15 -3.46 -9.16 1.63
N GLN A 16 -4.49 -9.33 2.46
CA GLN A 16 -5.53 -10.34 2.22
C GLN A 16 -6.28 -10.11 0.91
N ILE A 17 -6.58 -8.85 0.55
CA ILE A 17 -7.24 -8.53 -0.72
C ILE A 17 -6.32 -8.81 -1.91
N GLU A 18 -5.04 -8.49 -1.79
CA GLU A 18 -4.04 -8.77 -2.83
C GLU A 18 -3.84 -10.28 -3.04
N ALA A 19 -3.87 -11.07 -1.97
CA ALA A 19 -3.79 -12.53 -2.02
C ALA A 19 -4.99 -13.20 -2.72
N GLN A 20 -6.16 -12.55 -2.76
CA GLN A 20 -7.35 -13.07 -3.46
C GLN A 20 -7.21 -13.08 -4.98
N GLY A 21 -6.19 -12.41 -5.52
CA GLY A 21 -5.84 -12.45 -6.94
C GLY A 21 -5.60 -11.08 -7.54
N GLU A 22 -5.54 -11.04 -8.88
CA GLU A 22 -5.13 -9.85 -9.62
C GLU A 22 -5.88 -8.56 -9.22
N VAL A 23 -5.11 -7.50 -8.98
CA VAL A 23 -5.58 -6.14 -8.70
C VAL A 23 -5.41 -5.32 -9.97
N ALA A 24 -6.46 -4.61 -10.37
CA ALA A 24 -6.41 -3.80 -11.58
C ALA A 24 -5.44 -2.63 -11.43
N ALA A 25 -4.72 -2.30 -12.50
CA ALA A 25 -3.82 -1.14 -12.52
C ALA A 25 -4.54 0.18 -12.18
N ALA A 26 -3.77 1.16 -11.73
CA ALA A 26 -4.28 2.49 -11.45
C ALA A 26 -4.96 3.11 -12.69
N ASN A 27 -6.00 3.92 -12.47
CA ASN A 27 -6.72 4.64 -13.54
C ASN A 27 -7.25 3.76 -14.68
N THR A 28 -7.62 2.51 -14.37
CA THR A 28 -8.33 1.62 -15.31
C THR A 28 -9.84 1.60 -15.06
N TRP A 29 -10.62 1.47 -16.12
CA TRP A 29 -12.09 1.32 -16.04
C TRP A 29 -12.63 0.48 -17.18
N ILE A 30 -13.84 -0.03 -17.03
CA ILE A 30 -14.52 -0.77 -18.09
C ILE A 30 -15.45 0.18 -18.85
N SER A 31 -15.29 0.22 -20.17
CA SER A 31 -16.17 0.96 -21.08
C SER A 31 -17.01 -0.01 -21.88
N SER A 32 -18.29 0.31 -22.07
CA SER A 32 -19.16 -0.39 -23.02
C SER A 32 -19.21 0.31 -24.37
N PHE A 33 -19.41 -0.45 -25.43
CA PHE A 33 -19.77 0.06 -26.75
C PHE A 33 -20.83 -0.82 -27.40
N VAL A 34 -21.63 -0.22 -28.27
CA VAL A 34 -22.79 -0.85 -28.87
C VAL A 34 -22.54 -1.07 -30.36
N VAL A 35 -22.78 -2.28 -30.84
CA VAL A 35 -22.69 -2.65 -32.26
C VAL A 35 -24.11 -2.86 -32.78
N PRO A 36 -24.62 -1.96 -33.64
CA PRO A 36 -25.95 -2.10 -34.22
C PRO A 36 -25.99 -3.26 -35.23
N LYS A 37 -27.16 -3.88 -35.36
CA LYS A 37 -27.45 -4.88 -36.40
C LYS A 37 -28.43 -4.32 -37.43
N PRO A 38 -28.45 -4.88 -38.66
CA PRO A 38 -29.41 -4.50 -39.71
C PRO A 38 -30.88 -4.66 -39.30
N ASN A 39 -31.18 -5.55 -38.35
CA ASN A 39 -32.54 -5.82 -37.87
C ASN A 39 -33.00 -4.93 -36.69
N GLY A 40 -32.31 -3.82 -36.43
CA GLY A 40 -32.62 -2.90 -35.32
C GLY A 40 -32.23 -3.39 -33.93
N LYS A 41 -31.75 -4.63 -33.78
CA LYS A 41 -31.17 -5.12 -32.52
C LYS A 41 -29.73 -4.63 -32.36
N HIS A 42 -29.19 -4.68 -31.15
CA HIS A 42 -27.81 -4.29 -30.90
C HIS A 42 -27.09 -5.27 -29.97
N TYR A 43 -25.78 -5.36 -30.11
CA TYR A 43 -24.91 -6.06 -29.16
C TYR A 43 -24.15 -5.04 -28.31
N THR A 44 -24.10 -5.29 -27.01
CA THR A 44 -23.25 -4.51 -26.10
C THR A 44 -22.01 -5.31 -25.77
N TYR A 45 -20.86 -4.69 -26.00
CA TYR A 45 -19.56 -5.26 -25.69
C TYR A 45 -18.79 -4.34 -24.75
N TYR A 46 -17.81 -4.91 -24.07
CA TYR A 46 -17.05 -4.26 -23.04
C TYR A 46 -15.55 -4.34 -23.36
N ARG A 47 -14.84 -3.30 -22.95
CA ARG A 47 -13.39 -3.17 -23.09
C ARG A 47 -12.80 -2.56 -21.82
N LEU A 48 -11.61 -3.00 -21.46
CA LEU A 48 -10.83 -2.40 -20.39
C LEU A 48 -10.07 -1.21 -20.98
N MET A 49 -10.24 -0.06 -20.34
CA MET A 49 -9.60 1.20 -20.67
C MET A 49 -8.59 1.56 -19.59
N GLU A 50 -7.57 2.31 -19.98
CA GLU A 50 -6.54 2.85 -19.11
C GLU A 50 -6.31 4.33 -19.45
N ALA A 51 -6.22 5.17 -18.43
CA ALA A 51 -5.85 6.56 -18.63
C ALA A 51 -4.41 6.64 -19.14
N ALA A 52 -4.19 7.42 -20.19
CA ALA A 52 -2.82 7.69 -20.61
C ALA A 52 -2.11 8.57 -19.56
N PRO A 53 -0.80 8.38 -19.35
CA PRO A 53 -0.02 9.28 -18.51
C PRO A 53 -0.12 10.71 -19.07
N LYS A 54 -0.18 11.70 -18.17
CA LYS A 54 -0.18 13.11 -18.59
C LYS A 54 1.08 13.37 -19.42
N SER A 55 0.90 13.87 -20.64
CA SER A 55 2.02 14.29 -21.49
C SER A 55 2.73 15.46 -20.82
N ASN A 56 4.00 15.27 -20.47
CA ASN A 56 4.89 16.34 -20.00
C ASN A 56 5.13 17.29 -21.19
N GLY A 57 4.28 18.31 -21.37
CA GLY A 57 4.62 19.47 -22.19
C GLY A 57 3.61 19.94 -23.22
N SER A 58 2.51 19.23 -23.52
CA SER A 58 1.61 19.66 -24.62
C SER A 58 0.21 20.13 -24.22
N GLY A 59 -0.14 20.17 -22.93
CA GLY A 59 -1.49 20.58 -22.47
C GLY A 59 -2.63 19.66 -22.91
N LYS A 60 -2.39 18.74 -23.86
CA LYS A 60 -3.32 17.70 -24.29
C LYS A 60 -3.34 16.60 -23.22
N GLN A 61 -4.49 16.44 -22.58
CA GLN A 61 -4.78 15.26 -21.78
C GLN A 61 -4.56 14.03 -22.67
N GLY A 62 -3.75 13.08 -22.20
CA GLY A 62 -3.48 11.87 -22.94
C GLY A 62 -4.80 11.13 -23.20
N VAL A 63 -5.07 10.79 -24.46
CA VAL A 63 -6.29 10.07 -24.85
C VAL A 63 -6.28 8.69 -24.18
N ALA A 64 -7.39 8.32 -23.55
CA ALA A 64 -7.58 7.01 -22.93
C ALA A 64 -7.28 5.89 -23.93
N LYS A 65 -6.50 4.90 -23.52
CA LYS A 65 -6.12 3.78 -24.38
C LYS A 65 -6.92 2.54 -24.00
N MET A 66 -7.33 1.79 -25.01
CA MET A 66 -7.92 0.47 -24.79
C MET A 66 -6.79 -0.50 -24.43
N LYS A 67 -6.88 -1.12 -23.26
CA LYS A 67 -5.92 -2.12 -22.79
C LYS A 67 -6.25 -3.49 -23.35
N CYS A 68 -7.51 -3.91 -23.24
CA CYS A 68 -7.94 -5.19 -23.79
C CYS A 68 -9.45 -5.24 -24.05
N TYR A 69 -9.84 -6.14 -24.95
CA TYR A 69 -11.24 -6.43 -25.21
C TYR A 69 -11.77 -7.50 -24.23
N LEU A 70 -12.92 -7.22 -23.61
CA LEU A 70 -13.52 -8.09 -22.59
C LEU A 70 -14.69 -8.91 -23.13
N GLY A 71 -15.27 -8.56 -24.28
CA GLY A 71 -16.42 -9.26 -24.84
C GLY A 71 -17.73 -8.84 -24.18
N THR A 72 -18.62 -9.78 -23.91
CA THR A 72 -19.93 -9.51 -23.28
C THR A 72 -19.84 -9.53 -21.76
N ALA A 73 -20.86 -9.02 -21.06
CA ALA A 73 -20.91 -9.02 -19.59
C ALA A 73 -20.84 -10.42 -18.96
N LYS A 74 -21.22 -11.46 -19.72
CA LYS A 74 -21.19 -12.85 -19.24
C LYS A 74 -19.81 -13.50 -19.39
N SER A 75 -18.87 -12.86 -20.11
CA SER A 75 -17.57 -13.46 -20.39
C SER A 75 -16.73 -13.61 -19.11
N PRO A 76 -15.89 -14.65 -19.01
CA PRO A 76 -14.95 -14.79 -17.90
C PRO A 76 -13.98 -13.61 -17.80
N LYS A 77 -13.55 -13.04 -18.93
CA LYS A 77 -12.65 -11.87 -18.99
C LYS A 77 -13.28 -10.65 -18.32
N TYR A 78 -14.55 -10.37 -18.63
CA TYR A 78 -15.29 -9.27 -18.03
C TYR A 78 -15.42 -9.44 -16.51
N LYS A 79 -15.82 -10.62 -16.05
CA LYS A 79 -15.97 -10.91 -14.62
C LYS A 79 -14.65 -10.77 -13.85
N ARG A 80 -13.55 -11.28 -14.42
CA ARG A 80 -12.20 -11.13 -13.83
C ARG A 80 -11.79 -9.67 -13.75
N ALA A 81 -11.97 -8.89 -14.81
CA ALA A 81 -11.64 -7.46 -14.82
C ALA A 81 -12.48 -6.65 -13.81
N MET A 82 -13.78 -6.95 -13.70
CA MET A 82 -14.66 -6.37 -12.69
C MET A 82 -14.17 -6.66 -11.27
N ALA A 83 -13.82 -7.92 -10.97
CA ALA A 83 -13.30 -8.30 -9.67
C ALA A 83 -11.95 -7.60 -9.36
N ALA A 84 -11.04 -7.53 -10.33
CA ALA A 84 -9.76 -6.85 -10.18
C ALA A 84 -9.91 -5.35 -9.89
N ILE A 85 -10.88 -4.68 -10.54
CA ILE A 85 -11.20 -3.28 -10.26
C ILE A 85 -11.83 -3.12 -8.87
N ALA A 86 -12.71 -4.05 -8.46
CA ALA A 86 -13.32 -4.02 -7.14
C ALA A 86 -12.27 -4.13 -6.03
N ARG A 87 -11.33 -5.07 -6.14
CA ARG A 87 -10.19 -5.20 -5.22
C ARG A 87 -9.36 -3.93 -5.14
N ARG A 88 -9.00 -3.36 -6.29
CA ARG A 88 -8.27 -2.07 -6.35
C ARG A 88 -9.01 -0.97 -5.60
N ASN A 89 -10.33 -0.86 -5.79
CA ASN A 89 -11.13 0.17 -5.11
C ASN A 89 -11.18 -0.06 -3.59
N GLN A 90 -11.27 -1.30 -3.13
CA GLN A 90 -11.21 -1.63 -1.71
C GLN A 90 -9.85 -1.23 -1.12
N ILE A 91 -8.75 -1.60 -1.78
CA ILE A 91 -7.39 -1.20 -1.37
C ILE A 91 -7.29 0.32 -1.30
N GLN A 92 -7.79 1.06 -2.29
CA GLN A 92 -7.76 2.52 -2.28
C GLN A 92 -8.53 3.14 -1.09
N VAL A 93 -9.63 2.53 -0.66
CA VAL A 93 -10.36 2.99 0.53
C VAL A 93 -9.53 2.77 1.79
N LEU A 94 -8.96 1.57 1.95
CA LEU A 94 -8.12 1.24 3.10
C LEU A 94 -6.86 2.13 3.16
N THR A 95 -6.19 2.35 2.03
CA THR A 95 -5.04 3.27 1.95
C THR A 95 -5.42 4.70 2.34
N LYS A 96 -6.62 5.18 2.01
CA LYS A 96 -7.10 6.49 2.46
C LYS A 96 -7.30 6.53 3.97
N GLN A 97 -7.84 5.48 4.56
CA GLN A 97 -8.03 5.37 6.01
C GLN A 97 -6.68 5.38 6.73
N ILE A 98 -5.71 4.61 6.24
CA ILE A 98 -4.33 4.60 6.77
C ILE A 98 -3.76 6.02 6.78
N LYS A 99 -3.80 6.73 5.64
CA LYS A 99 -3.30 8.10 5.53
C LYS A 99 -3.99 9.07 6.49
N GLN A 100 -5.28 8.88 6.75
CA GLN A 100 -6.02 9.71 7.72
C GLN A 100 -5.54 9.44 9.15
N LEU A 101 -5.35 8.18 9.53
CA LEU A 101 -4.86 7.79 10.85
C LEU A 101 -3.42 8.28 11.07
N GLU A 102 -2.55 8.13 10.09
CA GLU A 102 -1.17 8.65 10.12
C GLU A 102 -1.16 10.18 10.30
N ALA A 103 -2.04 10.89 9.60
CA ALA A 103 -2.15 12.34 9.74
C ALA A 103 -2.68 12.78 11.11
N LEU A 104 -3.50 11.97 11.78
CA LEU A 104 -3.96 12.22 13.15
C LEU A 104 -2.83 11.98 14.14
N ALA A 105 -2.12 10.84 14.04
CA ALA A 105 -0.98 10.53 14.90
C ALA A 105 0.09 11.62 14.83
N LEU A 106 0.41 12.12 13.62
CA LEU A 106 1.38 13.20 13.44
C LEU A 106 0.93 14.53 14.09
N LYS A 107 -0.38 14.80 14.12
CA LYS A 107 -0.92 16.00 14.78
C LYS A 107 -0.82 15.88 16.30
N GLU A 108 -1.13 14.71 16.85
CA GLU A 108 -1.00 14.44 18.28
C GLU A 108 0.45 14.59 18.74
N GLU A 109 1.41 14.02 18.01
CA GLU A 109 2.83 14.16 18.30
C GLU A 109 3.30 15.63 18.27
N LYS A 110 2.86 16.40 17.28
CA LYS A 110 3.18 17.85 17.21
C LYS A 110 2.56 18.64 18.35
N GLN A 111 1.36 18.29 18.81
CA GLN A 111 0.72 18.96 19.94
C GLN A 111 1.44 18.64 21.26
N ILE A 112 1.89 17.40 21.44
CA ILE A 112 2.71 16.99 22.58
C ILE A 112 4.07 17.73 22.55
N ALA A 113 4.72 17.79 21.39
CA ALA A 113 5.98 18.51 21.24
C ALA A 113 5.84 20.03 21.47
N ALA A 114 4.75 20.65 21.00
CA ALA A 114 4.48 22.07 21.24
C ALA A 114 4.14 22.37 22.70
N ALA A 115 3.40 21.48 23.38
CA ALA A 115 3.14 21.58 24.81
C ALA A 115 4.42 21.39 25.65
N THR A 116 5.40 20.63 25.14
CA THR A 116 6.70 20.39 25.80
C THR A 116 7.70 21.52 25.54
N ALA A 117 7.51 22.34 24.49
CA ALA A 117 8.42 23.40 24.07
C ALA A 117 7.98 24.84 24.45
N ALA A 118 6.84 25.02 25.11
CA ALA A 118 6.41 26.34 25.60
C ALA A 118 7.28 26.75 26.82
N PRO A 119 7.96 27.91 26.79
CA PRO A 119 8.75 28.37 27.92
C PRO A 119 7.85 28.98 29.00
N GLU A 120 7.92 28.45 30.23
CA GLU A 120 7.48 29.17 31.41
C GLU A 120 8.37 30.43 31.59
N GLN A 121 7.80 31.60 31.32
CA GLN A 121 8.31 32.86 31.89
C GLN A 121 7.38 33.32 33.02
N VAL A 122 7.85 33.07 34.25
CA VAL A 122 7.80 33.85 35.48
C VAL A 122 6.84 35.06 35.52
N SER A 123 5.92 35.10 36.51
CA SER A 123 5.82 36.20 37.48
C SER A 123 4.77 35.95 38.59
N GLY A 124 5.26 35.81 39.83
CA GLY A 124 4.73 36.49 41.02
C GLY A 124 3.48 35.97 41.76
N GLY A 125 3.70 35.31 42.92
CA GLY A 125 3.00 35.67 44.16
C GLY A 125 2.00 34.68 44.81
N ASN A 126 2.41 34.19 45.99
CA ASN A 126 1.61 33.82 47.19
C ASN A 126 0.88 32.45 47.33
N LEU A 127 1.45 31.66 48.26
CA LEU A 127 0.86 30.94 49.42
C LEU A 127 -0.35 29.99 49.25
N ALA A 128 -0.04 28.72 49.58
CA ALA A 128 -0.77 27.79 50.47
C ALA A 128 -1.56 26.59 49.86
N LYS A 129 -1.04 25.40 50.25
CA LYS A 129 -1.72 24.13 50.66
C LYS A 129 -2.37 23.19 49.61
N SER A 130 -2.13 21.90 49.91
CA SER A 130 -2.67 20.64 49.37
C SER A 130 -2.13 20.23 47.98
N SER A 131 -1.19 19.30 47.88
CA SER A 131 -1.32 17.85 48.13
C SER A 131 -2.47 17.23 47.33
N THR A 132 -2.22 16.91 46.05
CA THR A 132 -2.17 15.54 45.48
C THR A 132 -2.13 15.68 43.96
N GLN A 133 -0.93 15.65 43.36
CA GLN A 133 -0.78 15.41 41.93
C GLN A 133 -0.32 13.96 41.73
N PRO A 134 -0.91 13.19 40.80
CA PRO A 134 -0.35 11.91 40.38
C PRO A 134 0.93 12.17 39.55
N PRO A 135 1.96 11.31 39.64
CA PRO A 135 3.22 11.56 38.97
C PRO A 135 3.07 11.36 37.45
N LEU A 136 3.42 12.38 36.68
CA LEU A 136 3.71 12.31 35.25
C LEU A 136 5.05 11.58 35.06
N THR A 137 5.02 10.28 34.84
CA THR A 137 6.19 9.49 34.46
C THR A 137 5.84 8.64 33.24
N ASN A 138 5.88 9.29 32.07
CA ASN A 138 5.95 8.62 30.77
C ASN A 138 7.21 9.09 30.02
N GLN A 139 8.35 9.18 30.71
CA GLN A 139 9.63 9.11 30.02
C GLN A 139 10.06 7.64 30.06
N PRO A 140 10.33 7.00 28.91
CA PRO A 140 10.81 5.64 28.89
C PRO A 140 12.07 5.59 29.74
N THR A 141 12.03 4.77 30.77
CA THR A 141 13.17 4.54 31.66
C THR A 141 14.36 4.07 30.83
N SER A 142 15.59 4.34 31.29
CA SER A 142 16.81 3.95 30.56
C SER A 142 16.83 2.46 30.18
N ARG A 143 16.09 1.60 30.90
CA ARG A 143 15.91 0.18 30.58
C ARG A 143 14.99 -0.05 29.37
N GLU A 144 13.89 0.68 29.25
CA GLU A 144 12.98 0.58 28.10
C GLU A 144 13.69 1.05 26.82
N TRP A 145 14.53 2.08 26.90
CA TRP A 145 15.39 2.48 25.79
C TRP A 145 16.41 1.41 25.38
N GLN A 146 17.03 0.73 26.34
CA GLN A 146 17.93 -0.38 26.05
C GLN A 146 17.20 -1.55 25.39
N GLN A 147 15.98 -1.85 25.84
CA GLN A 147 15.17 -2.91 25.27
C GLN A 147 14.77 -2.59 23.82
N LEU A 148 14.31 -1.37 23.55
CA LEU A 148 13.98 -0.94 22.18
C LEU A 148 15.20 -0.95 21.26
N GLN A 149 16.37 -0.56 21.76
CA GLN A 149 17.61 -0.64 21.00
C GLN A 149 17.97 -2.09 20.65
N GLN A 150 17.74 -3.02 21.58
CA GLN A 150 17.98 -4.44 21.37
C GLN A 150 17.00 -5.04 20.35
N GLU A 151 15.71 -4.67 20.42
CA GLU A 151 14.70 -5.10 19.46
C GLU A 151 15.01 -4.59 18.04
N LEU A 152 15.45 -3.33 17.91
CA LEU A 152 15.89 -2.78 16.62
C LEU A 152 17.07 -3.54 16.02
N ASN A 153 18.05 -3.92 16.85
CA ASN A 153 19.20 -4.70 16.40
C ASN A 153 18.77 -6.09 15.92
N GLN A 154 17.90 -6.77 16.67
CA GLN A 154 17.36 -8.08 16.28
C GLN A 154 16.58 -8.00 14.97
N LEU A 155 15.77 -6.97 14.79
CA LEU A 155 15.01 -6.76 13.56
C LEU A 155 15.93 -6.52 12.36
N ASN A 156 17.01 -5.76 12.55
CA ASN A 156 17.99 -5.49 11.50
C ASN A 156 18.74 -6.77 11.09
N GLU A 157 19.16 -7.59 12.07
CA GLU A 157 19.79 -8.89 11.81
C GLU A 157 18.86 -9.83 11.05
N HIS A 158 17.60 -9.94 11.48
CA HIS A 158 16.60 -10.76 10.79
C HIS A 158 16.36 -10.29 9.35
N THR A 159 16.34 -8.98 9.13
CA THR A 159 16.19 -8.40 7.79
C THR A 159 17.37 -8.76 6.89
N GLN A 160 18.60 -8.71 7.42
CA GLN A 160 19.79 -9.13 6.67
C GLN A 160 19.75 -10.61 6.31
N GLN A 161 19.29 -11.47 7.21
CA GLN A 161 19.12 -12.91 6.94
C GLN A 161 18.12 -13.16 5.80
N LEU A 162 16.98 -12.46 5.79
CA LEU A 162 16.00 -12.58 4.71
C LEU A 162 16.57 -12.13 3.36
N ILE A 163 17.35 -11.05 3.33
CA ILE A 163 18.01 -10.57 2.12
C ILE A 163 18.99 -11.64 1.60
N GLU A 164 19.75 -12.27 2.50
CA GLU A 164 20.70 -13.32 2.13
C GLU A 164 19.99 -14.55 1.55
N VAL A 165 18.88 -15.00 2.17
CA VAL A 165 18.07 -16.11 1.64
C VAL A 165 17.52 -15.78 0.25
N LEU A 166 17.02 -14.56 0.04
CA LEU A 166 16.53 -14.13 -1.28
C LEU A 166 17.65 -14.10 -2.34
N ASN A 167 18.86 -13.69 -1.96
CA ASN A 167 20.01 -13.71 -2.86
C ASN A 167 20.42 -15.14 -3.22
N GLN A 168 20.41 -16.07 -2.24
CA GLN A 168 20.68 -17.49 -2.48
C GLN A 168 19.64 -18.12 -3.41
N GLU A 169 18.36 -17.83 -3.21
CA GLU A 169 17.31 -18.28 -4.13
C GLU A 169 17.51 -17.75 -5.55
N ARG A 170 17.88 -16.47 -5.68
CA ARG A 170 18.15 -15.88 -7.00
C ARG A 170 19.31 -16.58 -7.69
N ALA A 171 20.42 -16.79 -6.99
CA ALA A 171 21.59 -17.50 -7.52
C ALA A 171 21.22 -18.94 -7.94
N HIS A 172 20.41 -19.64 -7.14
CA HIS A 172 19.94 -20.98 -7.49
C HIS A 172 19.08 -20.98 -8.76
N ARG A 173 18.16 -20.02 -8.92
CA ARG A 173 17.33 -19.89 -10.13
C ARG A 173 18.15 -19.54 -11.36
N GLU A 174 19.16 -18.71 -11.22
CA GLU A 174 20.10 -18.37 -12.31
C GLU A 174 20.90 -19.61 -12.73
N ALA A 175 21.40 -20.41 -11.78
CA ALA A 175 22.09 -21.66 -12.06
C ALA A 175 21.19 -22.66 -12.82
N MET A 176 19.95 -22.87 -12.36
CA MET A 176 18.98 -23.72 -13.08
C MET A 176 18.71 -23.22 -14.49
N THR A 177 18.62 -21.90 -14.67
CA THR A 177 18.40 -21.30 -16.00
C THR A 177 19.58 -21.57 -16.92
N GLN A 178 20.81 -21.41 -16.42
CA GLN A 178 22.03 -21.70 -17.18
C GLN A 178 22.09 -23.18 -17.59
N GLU A 179 21.74 -24.11 -16.69
CA GLU A 179 21.68 -25.54 -16.99
C GLU A 179 20.62 -25.86 -18.06
N ILE A 180 19.41 -25.28 -17.97
CA ILE A 180 18.40 -25.44 -19.00
C ILE A 180 18.90 -24.92 -20.35
N THR A 181 19.60 -23.79 -20.36
CA THR A 181 20.16 -23.25 -21.62
C THR A 181 21.27 -24.11 -22.20
N SER A 182 22.14 -24.69 -21.37
CA SER A 182 23.21 -25.59 -21.84
C SER A 182 22.63 -26.90 -22.39
N LEU A 183 21.63 -27.48 -21.73
CA LEU A 183 20.92 -28.67 -22.21
C LEU A 183 20.20 -28.40 -23.55
N LYS A 184 19.53 -27.25 -23.69
CA LYS A 184 18.92 -26.84 -24.97
C LYS A 184 19.96 -26.68 -26.08
N ALA A 185 21.13 -26.12 -25.79
CA ALA A 185 22.21 -25.99 -26.76
C ALA A 185 22.81 -27.35 -27.16
N ALA A 186 22.85 -28.32 -26.24
CA ALA A 186 23.32 -29.68 -26.51
C ALA A 186 22.33 -30.51 -27.35
N LEU A 187 21.03 -30.35 -27.12
CA LEU A 187 19.93 -31.02 -27.87
C LEU A 187 19.63 -30.40 -29.24
N GLY A 188 20.11 -29.17 -29.50
CA GLY A 188 19.97 -28.47 -30.77
C GLY A 188 21.03 -28.81 -31.83
N LYS A 189 21.82 -29.88 -31.60
CA LYS A 189 22.74 -30.50 -32.56
C LYS A 189 22.25 -31.90 -32.90
#